data_AF-A0AA96YLV7-F1
#
_entry.id   AF-A0AA96YLV7-F1
#
_cell.length_a   1.000
_cell.length_b   1.000
_cell.length_c   1.000
_cell.angle_alpha   90.00
_cell.angle_beta   90.00
_cell.angle_gamma   90.00
#
_symmetry.space_group_name_H-M   'P 1'
#
loop_
_entity.id
_entity.type
_entity.pdbx_description
1 polymer ?
#
loop_
_entity_poly.entity_id
_entity_poly.type
_entity_poly.pdbx_seq_one_letter_code
_entity_poly.pdbx_strand_id
1 'polypeptide(L)'
;MAQVHFSIKGAWGVIWSQNEVEQFTFELANTDISSLLDEIQVMEDAVAEAALFPEFREHFRHAFDVINEAASYWLEEGLGYSSQARRVINETFRQRDLIYERLCFAQSFSLPDVVREVLGQVEAIPSSRMAASYAFAQALDAVQMLADWLGNVELNVYDINPDLTESLRLNDPEFFQTMVERQRRTQPGREAEVRETFAQWVAESEKVLMLADLHRQSEVALSSGTLQPGSFFPAMIDKIYTVKSSERARLAGKGNSRPGTATQDGKAKKRELTRAAVERIKKSYPEIEPKALLSRLVGVEGIGTRDTIRENLRQLGEYGPRKKRKTSGPC
;
A
#
# COMPACT_ATOMS: atom_id res chain seq x y z
N MET A 1 -20.05 53.30 13.25
CA MET A 1 -19.28 52.66 14.34
C MET A 1 -20.23 51.75 15.09
N ALA A 2 -20.42 50.52 14.60
CA ALA A 2 -21.34 49.55 15.19
C ALA A 2 -20.59 48.68 16.21
N GLN A 3 -21.12 48.61 17.42
CA GLN A 3 -20.61 47.80 18.52
C GLN A 3 -20.80 46.31 18.23
N VAL A 4 -19.73 45.55 18.41
CA VAL A 4 -19.73 44.09 18.45
C VAL A 4 -20.33 43.65 19.79
N HIS A 5 -21.39 42.86 19.74
CA HIS A 5 -21.89 42.09 20.89
C HIS A 5 -21.44 40.64 20.72
N PHE A 6 -20.50 40.21 21.54
CA PHE A 6 -20.18 38.80 21.73
C PHE A 6 -21.20 38.21 22.70
N SER A 7 -21.96 37.20 22.26
CA SER A 7 -22.79 36.37 23.13
C SER A 7 -22.34 34.92 23.00
N ILE A 8 -21.76 34.40 24.08
CA ILE A 8 -21.40 32.98 24.21
C ILE A 8 -22.63 32.27 24.79
N LYS A 9 -23.34 31.48 23.98
CA LYS A 9 -24.22 30.41 24.45
C LYS A 9 -24.38 29.30 23.41
N GLY A 10 -23.95 28.10 23.81
CA GLY A 10 -24.79 26.90 23.74
C GLY A 10 -24.79 26.09 22.45
N ALA A 11 -24.22 24.88 22.55
CA ALA A 11 -24.46 23.71 21.72
C ALA A 11 -25.82 23.68 20.99
N TRP A 12 -25.78 23.88 19.68
CA TRP A 12 -26.81 23.44 18.74
C TRP A 12 -26.12 22.98 17.45
N GLY A 13 -26.48 21.79 16.99
CA GLY A 13 -25.93 21.18 15.80
C GLY A 13 -26.04 22.10 14.59
N VAL A 14 -25.00 22.08 13.77
CA VAL A 14 -24.99 22.75 12.48
C VAL A 14 -26.04 22.07 11.59
N ILE A 15 -27.21 22.72 11.48
CA ILE A 15 -28.16 22.43 10.42
C ILE A 15 -27.60 23.12 9.18
N TRP A 16 -27.06 22.33 8.25
CA TRP A 16 -26.50 22.82 7.00
C TRP A 16 -27.61 23.45 6.15
N SER A 17 -27.53 24.77 6.00
CA SER A 17 -28.23 25.53 4.96
C SER A 17 -27.71 25.08 3.58
N GLN A 18 -28.61 24.79 2.65
CA GLN A 18 -28.33 24.28 1.30
C GLN A 18 -27.60 25.24 0.34
N ASN A 19 -27.11 26.40 0.80
CA ASN A 19 -26.54 27.42 -0.09
C ASN A 19 -25.20 27.91 0.44
N GLU A 20 -24.14 27.21 0.03
CA GLU A 20 -22.76 27.67 -0.24
C GLU A 20 -21.87 26.42 -0.25
N VAL A 21 -21.80 25.74 -1.40
CA VAL A 21 -20.77 24.73 -1.62
C VAL A 21 -19.48 25.52 -1.77
N GLU A 22 -18.71 25.66 -0.69
CA GLU A 22 -17.30 26.05 -0.80
C GLU A 22 -16.69 25.16 -1.90
N GLN A 23 -16.17 25.77 -2.97
CA GLN A 23 -15.48 25.02 -4.02
C GLN A 23 -14.27 24.34 -3.37
N PHE A 24 -14.29 23.01 -3.34
CA PHE A 24 -13.13 22.24 -2.91
C PHE A 24 -12.03 22.41 -3.95
N THR A 25 -10.89 22.96 -3.53
CA THR A 25 -9.69 23.10 -4.35
C THR A 25 -8.54 22.43 -3.61
N PHE A 26 -7.93 21.43 -4.23
CA PHE A 26 -6.76 20.73 -3.73
C PHE A 26 -5.64 20.86 -4.75
N GLU A 27 -4.46 21.27 -4.34
CA GLU A 27 -3.30 21.36 -5.22
C GLU A 27 -2.36 20.19 -4.95
N LEU A 28 -1.97 19.48 -6.00
CA LEU A 28 -0.99 18.41 -5.94
C LEU A 28 0.05 18.61 -7.05
N ALA A 29 1.33 18.74 -6.68
CA ALA A 29 2.41 18.94 -7.63
C ALA A 29 2.12 20.05 -8.66
N ASN A 30 1.66 21.22 -8.18
CA ASN A 30 1.24 22.38 -8.99
C ASN A 30 0.06 22.12 -9.94
N THR A 31 -0.73 21.08 -9.69
CA THR A 31 -1.96 20.77 -10.44
C THR A 31 -3.18 20.96 -9.54
N ASP A 32 -4.11 21.82 -9.98
CA ASP A 32 -5.39 22.01 -9.31
C ASP A 32 -6.32 20.81 -9.54
N ILE A 33 -6.80 20.24 -8.45
CA ILE A 33 -7.72 19.11 -8.38
C ILE A 33 -9.04 19.61 -7.79
N SER A 34 -10.08 19.47 -8.59
CA SER A 34 -11.46 19.87 -8.27
C SER A 34 -12.27 18.74 -7.65
N SER A 35 -11.91 17.48 -7.91
CA SER A 35 -12.58 16.30 -7.37
C SER A 35 -11.61 15.16 -7.08
N LEU A 36 -11.39 14.87 -5.79
CA LEU A 36 -10.48 13.81 -5.37
C LEU A 36 -10.87 12.43 -5.92
N LEU A 37 -12.17 12.15 -6.09
CA LEU A 37 -12.65 10.85 -6.58
C LEU A 37 -12.63 10.72 -8.11
N ASP A 38 -12.96 11.79 -8.82
CA ASP A 38 -13.07 11.72 -10.29
C ASP A 38 -11.70 11.93 -10.98
N GLU A 39 -10.77 12.62 -10.32
CA GLU A 39 -9.50 13.05 -10.89
C GLU A 39 -8.30 12.27 -10.32
N ILE A 40 -8.51 11.02 -9.86
CA ILE A 40 -7.41 10.15 -9.38
C ILE A 40 -6.33 9.98 -10.45
N GLN A 41 -6.71 9.79 -11.71
CA GLN A 41 -5.74 9.69 -12.81
C GLN A 41 -4.97 10.99 -13.02
N VAL A 42 -5.63 12.14 -12.87
CA VAL A 42 -4.96 13.45 -12.99
C VAL A 42 -3.95 13.63 -11.86
N MET A 43 -4.27 13.16 -10.65
CA MET A 43 -3.32 13.16 -9.53
C MET A 43 -2.13 12.22 -9.78
N GLU A 44 -2.36 11.04 -10.37
CA GLU A 44 -1.28 10.12 -10.78
C GLU A 44 -0.36 10.76 -11.82
N ASP A 45 -0.95 11.38 -12.84
CA ASP A 45 -0.22 12.05 -13.92
C ASP A 45 0.58 13.26 -13.38
N ALA A 46 -0.02 14.07 -12.50
CA ALA A 46 0.65 15.21 -11.88
C ALA A 46 1.92 14.81 -11.10
N VAL A 47 1.86 13.70 -10.36
CA VAL A 47 3.01 13.17 -9.63
C VAL A 47 4.04 12.53 -10.57
N ALA A 48 3.60 11.97 -11.71
CA ALA A 48 4.47 11.35 -12.70
C ALA A 48 5.37 12.36 -13.43
N GLU A 49 4.96 13.62 -13.51
CA GLU A 49 5.71 14.71 -14.12
C GLU A 49 6.88 15.22 -13.26
N ALA A 50 6.97 14.82 -11.98
CA ALA A 50 8.10 15.19 -11.12
C ALA A 50 9.42 14.61 -11.67
N ALA A 51 10.48 15.42 -11.68
CA ALA A 51 11.80 15.08 -12.22
C ALA A 51 12.44 13.86 -11.55
N LEU A 52 12.11 13.65 -10.27
CA LEU A 52 12.57 12.51 -9.46
C LEU A 52 11.52 11.39 -9.37
N PHE A 53 10.46 11.40 -10.19
CA PHE A 53 9.46 10.34 -10.18
C PHE A 53 10.04 8.94 -10.39
N PRO A 54 11.02 8.68 -11.28
CA PRO A 54 11.54 7.33 -11.51
C PRO A 54 12.07 6.63 -10.25
N GLU A 55 12.65 7.37 -9.31
CA GLU A 55 13.20 6.86 -8.05
C GLU A 55 12.11 6.50 -7.03
N PHE A 56 10.95 7.16 -7.13
CA PHE A 56 9.83 7.03 -6.20
C PHE A 56 8.60 6.34 -6.79
N ARG A 57 8.62 6.01 -8.08
CA ARG A 57 7.50 5.39 -8.83
C ARG A 57 6.81 4.25 -8.10
N GLU A 58 7.58 3.32 -7.54
CA GLU A 58 7.02 2.15 -6.85
C GLU A 58 6.31 2.52 -5.53
N HIS A 59 6.70 3.62 -4.89
CA HIS A 59 6.05 4.14 -3.69
C HIS A 59 4.70 4.77 -4.06
N PHE A 60 4.69 5.64 -5.08
CA PHE A 60 3.46 6.25 -5.57
C PHE A 60 2.48 5.21 -6.12
N ARG A 61 2.94 4.25 -6.94
CA ARG A 61 2.07 3.17 -7.43
C ARG A 61 1.37 2.46 -6.28
N HIS A 62 2.10 2.11 -5.23
CA HIS A 62 1.52 1.44 -4.07
C HIS A 62 0.51 2.32 -3.33
N ALA A 63 0.80 3.61 -3.12
CA ALA A 63 -0.18 4.52 -2.50
C ALA A 63 -1.44 4.69 -3.37
N PHE A 64 -1.29 4.81 -4.69
CA PHE A 64 -2.44 4.90 -5.60
C PHE A 64 -3.22 3.59 -5.69
N ASP A 65 -2.59 2.42 -5.55
CA ASP A 65 -3.30 1.14 -5.40
C ASP A 65 -4.23 1.18 -4.17
N VAL A 66 -3.75 1.73 -3.03
CA VAL A 66 -4.53 1.90 -1.79
C VAL A 66 -5.66 2.93 -1.99
N ILE A 67 -5.39 4.06 -2.63
CA ILE A 67 -6.40 5.10 -2.94
C ILE A 67 -7.51 4.52 -3.83
N ASN A 68 -7.15 3.78 -4.89
CA ASN A 68 -8.11 3.14 -5.79
C ASN A 68 -8.92 2.04 -5.07
N GLU A 69 -8.30 1.23 -4.22
CA GLU A 69 -9.02 0.25 -3.40
C GLU A 69 -10.02 0.94 -2.46
N ALA A 70 -9.62 2.03 -1.80
CA ALA A 70 -10.48 2.83 -0.94
C ALA A 70 -11.67 3.43 -1.70
N ALA A 71 -11.40 4.03 -2.87
CA ALA A 71 -12.42 4.63 -3.72
C ALA A 71 -13.46 3.60 -4.17
N SER A 72 -13.06 2.34 -4.39
CA SER A 72 -13.96 1.27 -4.84
C SER A 72 -15.15 1.01 -3.90
N TYR A 73 -15.06 1.34 -2.61
CA TYR A 73 -16.16 1.21 -1.64
C TYR A 73 -17.34 2.14 -1.95
N TRP A 74 -17.09 3.19 -2.74
CA TRP A 74 -18.06 4.19 -3.17
C TRP A 74 -18.54 4.00 -4.60
N LEU A 75 -18.00 3.02 -5.34
CA LEU A 75 -18.48 2.73 -6.69
C LEU A 75 -19.90 2.14 -6.62
N GLU A 76 -20.84 2.81 -7.29
CA GLU A 76 -22.20 2.32 -7.49
C GLU A 76 -22.26 1.57 -8.83
N GLU A 77 -22.97 0.43 -8.87
CA GLU A 77 -23.06 -0.42 -10.06
C GLU A 77 -23.52 0.38 -11.30
N GLY A 78 -22.61 0.59 -12.25
CA GLY A 78 -22.90 1.24 -13.53
C GLY A 78 -23.11 2.76 -13.49
N LEU A 79 -22.97 3.42 -12.34
CA LEU A 79 -23.32 4.84 -12.16
C LEU A 79 -22.16 5.76 -11.75
N GLY A 80 -20.95 5.21 -11.55
CA GLY A 80 -19.79 5.99 -11.09
C GLY A 80 -19.95 6.42 -9.62
N TYR A 81 -19.23 7.46 -9.21
CA TYR A 81 -19.33 8.00 -7.85
C TYR A 81 -20.55 8.90 -7.71
N SER A 82 -21.28 8.80 -6.59
CA SER A 82 -22.39 9.70 -6.26
C SER A 82 -21.92 11.04 -5.68
N SER A 83 -22.80 12.06 -5.64
CA SER A 83 -22.50 13.34 -5.01
C SER A 83 -22.22 13.21 -3.51
N GLN A 84 -22.87 12.25 -2.85
CA GLN A 84 -22.61 11.91 -1.45
C GLN A 84 -21.17 11.39 -1.27
N ALA A 85 -20.70 10.51 -2.16
CA ALA A 85 -19.32 10.00 -2.12
C ALA A 85 -18.29 11.13 -2.21
N ARG A 86 -18.45 12.03 -3.19
CA ARG A 86 -17.57 13.20 -3.38
C ARG A 86 -17.55 14.09 -2.14
N ARG A 87 -18.73 14.41 -1.60
CA ARG A 87 -18.84 15.23 -0.38
C ARG A 87 -18.13 14.59 0.80
N VAL A 88 -18.34 13.29 1.03
CA VAL A 88 -17.76 12.59 2.18
C VAL A 88 -16.24 12.48 2.04
N ILE A 89 -15.72 12.14 0.86
CA ILE A 89 -14.27 12.06 0.63
C ILE A 89 -13.61 13.42 0.81
N ASN A 90 -14.14 14.47 0.18
CA ASN A 90 -13.57 15.82 0.29
C ASN A 90 -13.58 16.33 1.73
N GLU A 91 -14.69 16.15 2.46
CA GLU A 91 -14.76 16.60 3.85
C GLU A 91 -13.91 15.73 4.78
N THR A 92 -13.80 14.42 4.53
CA THR A 92 -12.90 13.54 5.29
C THR A 92 -11.45 13.97 5.11
N PHE A 93 -11.04 14.32 3.89
CA PHE A 93 -9.70 14.83 3.61
C PHE A 93 -9.46 16.18 4.27
N ARG A 94 -10.45 17.10 4.22
CA ARG A 94 -10.37 18.41 4.86
C ARG A 94 -10.23 18.33 6.39
N GLN A 95 -10.97 17.40 7.00
CA GLN A 95 -11.00 17.23 8.46
C GLN A 95 -10.05 16.13 8.97
N ARG A 96 -9.14 15.61 8.12
CA ARG A 96 -8.32 14.43 8.45
C ARG A 96 -7.53 14.57 9.75
N ASP A 97 -7.00 15.77 10.02
CA ASP A 97 -6.24 16.06 11.24
C ASP A 97 -7.13 16.01 12.49
N LEU A 98 -8.33 16.59 12.40
CA LEU A 98 -9.32 16.57 13.48
C LEU A 98 -9.83 15.14 13.74
N ILE A 99 -10.02 14.35 12.68
CA ILE A 99 -10.37 12.93 12.80
C ILE A 99 -9.24 12.18 13.50
N TYR A 100 -7.99 12.38 13.07
CA TYR A 100 -6.82 11.75 13.68
C TYR A 100 -6.68 12.11 15.16
N GLU A 101 -6.78 13.39 15.51
CA GLU A 101 -6.73 13.87 16.89
C GLU A 101 -7.79 13.18 17.75
N ARG A 102 -9.04 13.15 17.28
CA ARG A 102 -10.13 12.50 18.02
C ARG A 102 -9.93 11.00 18.17
N LEU A 103 -9.36 10.33 17.17
CA LEU A 103 -9.02 8.90 17.28
C LEU A 103 -7.96 8.66 18.37
N CYS A 104 -6.97 9.53 18.50
CA CYS A 104 -5.94 9.41 19.54
C CYS A 104 -6.51 9.49 20.96
N PHE A 105 -7.64 10.20 21.16
CA PHE A 105 -8.27 10.39 22.47
C PHE A 105 -9.58 9.59 22.65
N ALA A 106 -10.02 8.85 21.63
CA ALA A 106 -11.22 8.05 21.70
C ALA A 106 -11.01 6.83 22.63
N GLN A 107 -11.72 6.81 23.76
CA GLN A 107 -11.64 5.68 24.71
C GLN A 107 -12.52 4.48 24.30
N SER A 108 -13.53 4.70 23.44
CA SER A 108 -14.58 3.71 23.17
C SER A 108 -15.18 3.77 21.76
N PHE A 109 -14.79 4.72 20.91
CA PHE A 109 -15.36 4.88 19.58
C PHE A 109 -14.59 4.07 18.53
N SER A 110 -15.32 3.49 17.59
CA SER A 110 -14.72 2.90 16.39
C SER A 110 -14.39 4.02 15.39
N LEU A 111 -13.38 3.80 14.53
CA LEU A 111 -12.99 4.77 13.50
C LEU A 111 -14.18 5.32 12.70
N PRO A 112 -15.10 4.47 12.17
CA PRO A 112 -16.29 4.96 11.48
C PRO A 112 -17.16 5.93 12.30
N ASP A 113 -17.26 5.75 13.61
CA ASP A 113 -18.08 6.61 14.47
C ASP A 113 -17.44 7.97 14.68
N VAL A 114 -16.11 8.00 14.86
CA VAL A 114 -15.35 9.25 14.94
C VAL A 114 -15.48 10.04 13.63
N VAL A 115 -15.32 9.35 12.48
CA VAL A 115 -15.49 9.98 11.17
C VAL A 115 -16.90 10.56 11.04
N ARG A 116 -17.96 9.81 11.37
CA ARG A 116 -19.35 10.32 11.32
C ARG A 116 -19.56 11.55 12.19
N GLU A 117 -19.03 11.51 13.41
CA GLU A 117 -19.17 12.60 14.37
C GLU A 117 -18.52 13.88 13.85
N VAL A 118 -17.27 13.78 13.37
CA VAL A 118 -16.53 14.93 12.82
C VAL A 118 -17.24 15.50 11.60
N LEU A 119 -17.71 14.64 10.71
CA LEU A 119 -18.41 15.04 9.50
C LEU A 119 -19.86 15.51 9.75
N GLY A 120 -20.35 15.44 10.99
CA GLY A 120 -21.73 15.78 11.35
C GLY A 120 -22.78 14.97 10.58
N GLN A 121 -22.46 13.74 10.16
CA GLN A 121 -23.33 12.95 9.30
C GLN A 121 -24.49 12.33 10.09
N VAL A 122 -25.71 12.67 9.68
CA VAL A 122 -26.96 12.14 10.24
C VAL A 122 -27.49 10.95 9.41
N GLU A 123 -27.07 10.85 8.14
CA GLU A 123 -27.46 9.77 7.23
C GLU A 123 -26.73 8.45 7.57
N ALA A 124 -27.43 7.32 7.38
CA ALA A 124 -26.91 5.98 7.65
C ALA A 124 -25.95 5.50 6.55
N ILE A 125 -24.78 6.15 6.44
CA ILE A 125 -23.69 5.69 5.57
C ILE A 125 -23.03 4.46 6.24
N PRO A 126 -22.81 3.36 5.50
CA PRO A 126 -22.14 2.16 6.00
C PRO A 126 -20.78 2.44 6.65
N SER A 127 -20.45 1.70 7.71
CA SER A 127 -19.18 1.84 8.43
C SER A 127 -17.99 1.48 7.55
N SER A 128 -18.16 0.55 6.62
CA SER A 128 -17.16 0.22 5.60
C SER A 128 -16.76 1.43 4.77
N ARG A 129 -17.73 2.20 4.28
CA ARG A 129 -17.51 3.42 3.50
C ARG A 129 -16.85 4.54 4.31
N MET A 130 -17.20 4.67 5.60
CA MET A 130 -16.55 5.66 6.48
C MET A 130 -15.08 5.31 6.74
N ALA A 131 -14.78 4.05 7.05
CA ALA A 131 -13.39 3.60 7.20
C ALA A 131 -12.60 3.75 5.90
N ALA A 132 -13.17 3.35 4.75
CA ALA A 132 -12.54 3.52 3.44
C ALA A 132 -12.28 4.99 3.10
N SER A 133 -13.19 5.90 3.46
CA SER A 133 -13.00 7.34 3.24
C SER A 133 -11.81 7.89 4.02
N TYR A 134 -11.61 7.42 5.25
CA TYR A 134 -10.43 7.80 6.04
C TYR A 134 -9.14 7.21 5.48
N ALA A 135 -9.13 5.94 5.06
CA ALA A 135 -7.99 5.34 4.36
C ALA A 135 -7.63 6.11 3.09
N PHE A 136 -8.63 6.52 2.30
CA PHE A 136 -8.43 7.35 1.11
C PHE A 136 -7.72 8.65 1.48
N ALA A 137 -8.26 9.38 2.46
CA ALA A 137 -7.71 10.67 2.88
C ALA A 137 -6.27 10.52 3.40
N GLN A 138 -6.00 9.47 4.18
CA GLN A 138 -4.70 9.21 4.78
C GLN A 138 -3.64 8.81 3.73
N ALA A 139 -4.02 8.00 2.74
CA ALA A 139 -3.14 7.63 1.64
C ALA A 139 -2.86 8.82 0.72
N LEU A 140 -3.86 9.67 0.47
CA LEU A 140 -3.69 10.88 -0.32
C LEU A 140 -2.79 11.91 0.39
N ASP A 141 -2.91 12.06 1.71
CA ASP A 141 -2.04 12.93 2.50
C ASP A 141 -0.57 12.48 2.45
N ALA A 142 -0.33 11.15 2.44
CA ALA A 142 0.99 10.60 2.19
C ALA A 142 1.51 10.96 0.79
N VAL A 143 0.68 10.79 -0.26
CA VAL A 143 1.04 11.18 -1.63
C VAL A 143 1.39 12.66 -1.70
N GLN A 144 0.55 13.53 -1.12
CA GLN A 144 0.79 14.97 -1.07
C GLN A 144 2.13 15.27 -0.39
N MET A 145 2.40 14.72 0.79
CA MET A 145 3.64 14.97 1.53
C MET A 145 4.89 14.61 0.72
N LEU A 146 4.89 13.46 0.04
CA LEU A 146 6.03 13.05 -0.77
C LEU A 146 6.13 13.88 -2.05
N ALA A 147 5.02 14.18 -2.72
CA ALA A 147 4.98 15.01 -3.92
C ALA A 147 5.46 16.44 -3.63
N ASP A 148 4.99 17.06 -2.54
CA ASP A 148 5.40 18.38 -2.09
C ASP A 148 6.90 18.42 -1.78
N TRP A 149 7.44 17.37 -1.17
CA TRP A 149 8.89 17.28 -0.95
C TRP A 149 9.66 17.20 -2.27
N LEU A 150 9.22 16.40 -3.25
CA LEU A 150 9.84 16.33 -4.58
C LEU A 150 9.77 17.69 -5.28
N GLY A 151 8.61 18.33 -5.29
CA GLY A 151 8.41 19.68 -5.84
C GLY A 151 9.32 20.71 -5.17
N ASN A 152 9.48 20.66 -3.83
CA ASN A 152 10.40 21.53 -3.12
C ASN A 152 11.87 21.29 -3.51
N VAL A 153 12.28 20.04 -3.76
CA VAL A 153 13.63 19.73 -4.25
C VAL A 153 13.86 20.37 -5.63
N GLU A 154 12.86 20.33 -6.51
CA GLU A 154 12.91 20.98 -7.82
C GLU A 154 12.91 22.50 -7.70
N LEU A 155 12.04 23.09 -6.88
CA LEU A 155 11.96 24.54 -6.68
C LEU A 155 13.30 25.12 -6.19
N ASN A 156 14.00 24.42 -5.31
CA ASN A 156 15.34 24.84 -4.87
C ASN A 156 16.37 24.92 -6.02
N VAL A 157 16.17 24.17 -7.11
CA VAL A 157 16.98 24.30 -8.33
C VAL A 157 16.58 25.56 -9.10
N TYR A 158 15.28 25.84 -9.21
CA TYR A 158 14.75 27.05 -9.84
C TYR A 158 15.20 28.34 -9.13
N ASP A 159 15.35 28.32 -7.81
CA ASP A 159 15.80 29.47 -7.01
C ASP A 159 17.19 30.02 -7.40
N ILE A 160 18.00 29.22 -8.12
CA ILE A 160 19.32 29.65 -8.59
C ILE A 160 19.18 30.61 -9.78
N ASN A 161 18.41 30.21 -10.79
CA ASN A 161 18.10 31.00 -11.99
C ASN A 161 16.90 30.37 -12.72
N PRO A 162 15.69 30.93 -12.59
CA PRO A 162 14.49 30.33 -13.14
C PRO A 162 14.50 30.18 -14.66
N ASP A 163 14.92 31.22 -15.39
CA ASP A 163 14.91 31.24 -16.86
C ASP A 163 15.91 30.22 -17.44
N LEU A 164 17.09 30.12 -16.83
CA LEU A 164 18.09 29.13 -17.23
C LEU A 164 17.62 27.71 -16.87
N THR A 165 17.01 27.53 -15.70
CA THR A 165 16.53 26.22 -15.23
C THR A 165 15.41 25.70 -16.13
N GLU A 166 14.47 26.55 -16.51
CA GLU A 166 13.40 26.18 -17.43
C GLU A 166 13.93 25.86 -18.83
N SER A 167 14.90 26.65 -19.32
CA SER A 167 15.59 26.36 -20.57
C SER A 167 16.32 25.00 -20.53
N LEU A 168 16.95 24.66 -19.41
CA LEU A 168 17.60 23.36 -19.21
C LEU A 168 16.58 22.23 -19.14
N ARG A 169 15.46 22.40 -18.42
CA ARG A 169 14.39 21.39 -18.36
C ARG A 169 13.87 21.02 -19.75
N LEU A 170 13.72 22.00 -20.64
CA LEU A 170 13.20 21.81 -21.99
C LEU A 170 14.25 21.30 -22.99
N ASN A 171 15.49 21.78 -22.90
CA ASN A 171 16.52 21.54 -23.92
C ASN A 171 17.58 20.51 -23.52
N ASP A 172 17.77 20.26 -22.22
CA ASP A 172 18.73 19.30 -21.66
C ASP A 172 18.19 18.66 -20.35
N PRO A 173 17.17 17.77 -20.45
CA PRO A 173 16.50 17.20 -19.29
C PRO A 173 17.43 16.30 -18.44
N GLU A 174 18.46 15.69 -19.02
CA GLU A 174 19.43 14.88 -18.28
C GLU A 174 20.29 15.75 -17.35
N PHE A 175 20.72 16.92 -17.83
CA PHE A 175 21.45 17.87 -17.00
C PHE A 175 20.55 18.48 -15.91
N PHE A 176 19.31 18.82 -16.25
CA PHE A 176 18.32 19.27 -15.27
C PHE A 176 18.11 18.22 -14.17
N GLN A 177 17.88 16.95 -14.52
CA GLN A 177 17.74 15.86 -13.56
C GLN A 177 18.99 15.72 -12.67
N THR A 178 20.19 15.88 -13.24
CA THR A 178 21.45 15.86 -12.47
C THR A 178 21.52 16.98 -11.44
N MET A 179 21.02 18.18 -11.78
CA MET A 179 20.92 19.30 -10.84
C MET A 179 19.94 19.01 -9.69
N VAL A 180 18.76 18.46 -10.02
CA VAL A 180 17.74 18.07 -9.04
C VAL A 180 18.28 16.96 -8.12
N GLU A 181 18.98 15.96 -8.66
CA GLU A 181 19.66 14.93 -7.87
C GLU A 181 20.71 15.52 -6.93
N ARG A 182 21.50 16.48 -7.39
CA ARG A 182 22.49 17.15 -6.56
C ARG A 182 21.82 17.89 -5.41
N GLN A 183 20.69 18.55 -5.68
CA GLN A 183 19.94 19.27 -4.67
C GLN A 183 19.32 18.31 -3.65
N ARG A 184 18.72 17.20 -4.10
CA ARG A 184 18.24 16.11 -3.23
C ARG A 184 19.31 15.65 -2.24
N ARG A 185 20.55 15.45 -2.70
CA ARG A 185 21.67 14.97 -1.86
C ARG A 185 22.11 15.98 -0.80
N THR A 186 21.66 17.24 -0.85
CA THR A 186 21.94 18.22 0.21
C THR A 186 21.02 18.03 1.43
N GLN A 187 19.93 17.30 1.29
CA GLN A 187 18.90 17.12 2.34
C GLN A 187 18.65 15.64 2.69
N PRO A 188 19.69 14.81 2.98
CA PRO A 188 19.51 13.37 3.18
C PRO A 188 18.66 13.03 4.41
N GLY A 189 18.71 13.84 5.47
CA GLY A 189 17.87 13.66 6.65
C GLY A 189 16.39 13.89 6.37
N ARG A 190 16.07 14.94 5.59
CA ARG A 190 14.69 15.26 5.20
C ARG A 190 14.13 14.22 4.25
N GLU A 191 14.93 13.73 3.30
CA GLU A 191 14.54 12.61 2.44
C GLU A 191 14.17 11.38 3.29
N ALA A 192 15.03 11.00 4.24
CA ALA A 192 14.79 9.83 5.07
C ALA A 192 13.50 9.94 5.87
N GLU A 193 13.27 11.10 6.50
CA GLU A 193 12.06 11.41 7.26
C GLU A 193 10.81 11.31 6.37
N VAL A 194 10.75 12.03 5.26
CA VAL A 194 9.58 12.04 4.36
C VAL A 194 9.27 10.64 3.84
N ARG A 195 10.29 9.86 3.50
CA ARG A 195 10.10 8.47 3.02
C ARG A 195 9.61 7.53 4.10
N GLU A 196 10.11 7.66 5.32
CA GLU A 196 9.67 6.87 6.46
C GLU A 196 8.23 7.20 6.83
N THR A 197 7.91 8.51 6.93
CA THR A 197 6.56 8.99 7.17
C THR A 197 5.63 8.51 6.06
N PHE A 198 5.94 8.73 4.79
CA PHE A 198 5.16 8.21 3.66
C PHE A 198 4.84 6.71 3.82
N ALA A 199 5.85 5.88 4.07
CA ALA A 199 5.67 4.44 4.21
C ALA A 199 4.78 4.07 5.42
N GLN A 200 4.91 4.80 6.53
CA GLN A 200 4.06 4.61 7.70
C GLN A 200 2.60 4.94 7.39
N TRP A 201 2.35 6.10 6.77
CA TRP A 201 0.99 6.56 6.47
C TRP A 201 0.28 5.66 5.45
N VAL A 202 0.98 5.19 4.41
CA VAL A 202 0.44 4.19 3.48
C VAL A 202 0.11 2.88 4.20
N ALA A 203 1.01 2.38 5.07
CA ALA A 203 0.78 1.15 5.81
C ALA A 203 -0.38 1.27 6.83
N GLU A 204 -0.56 2.43 7.48
CA GLU A 204 -1.73 2.69 8.32
C GLU A 204 -3.02 2.73 7.49
N SER A 205 -2.99 3.35 6.31
CA SER A 205 -4.12 3.38 5.38
C SER A 205 -4.55 1.98 4.95
N GLU A 206 -3.60 1.08 4.66
CA GLU A 206 -3.89 -0.33 4.39
C GLU A 206 -4.56 -1.04 5.56
N LYS A 207 -4.13 -0.78 6.81
CA LYS A 207 -4.78 -1.37 7.99
C LYS A 207 -6.20 -0.84 8.14
N VAL A 208 -6.43 0.43 7.85
CA VAL A 208 -7.77 1.02 7.83
C VAL A 208 -8.64 0.40 6.73
N LEU A 209 -8.08 0.09 5.56
CA LEU A 209 -8.80 -0.68 4.52
C LEU A 209 -9.15 -2.09 4.98
N MET A 210 -8.27 -2.76 5.70
CA MET A 210 -8.61 -4.05 6.30
C MET A 210 -9.82 -3.90 7.23
N LEU A 211 -9.86 -2.85 8.07
CA LEU A 211 -11.02 -2.55 8.92
C LEU A 211 -12.28 -2.24 8.09
N ALA A 212 -12.17 -1.50 6.98
CA ALA A 212 -13.27 -1.25 6.06
C ALA A 212 -13.84 -2.55 5.48
N ASP A 213 -12.98 -3.49 5.09
CA ASP A 213 -13.40 -4.82 4.62
C ASP A 213 -14.11 -5.63 5.70
N LEU A 214 -13.67 -5.55 6.96
CA LEU A 214 -14.37 -6.19 8.08
C LEU A 214 -15.78 -5.65 8.25
N HIS A 215 -15.93 -4.32 8.22
CA HIS A 215 -17.24 -3.69 8.30
C HIS A 215 -18.11 -4.10 7.12
N ARG A 216 -17.55 -4.16 5.91
CA ARG A 216 -18.30 -4.59 4.72
C ARG A 216 -18.81 -6.02 4.86
N GLN A 217 -17.96 -6.93 5.34
CA GLN A 217 -18.34 -8.32 5.59
C GLN A 217 -19.42 -8.43 6.68
N SER A 218 -19.32 -7.64 7.76
CA SER A 218 -20.34 -7.66 8.82
C SER A 218 -21.66 -7.05 8.36
N GLU A 219 -21.63 -5.97 7.57
CA GLU A 219 -22.80 -5.35 6.94
C GLU A 219 -23.52 -6.32 5.99
N VAL A 220 -22.77 -7.06 5.17
CA VAL A 220 -23.33 -8.11 4.30
C VAL A 220 -23.91 -9.26 5.13
N ALA A 221 -23.21 -9.73 6.16
CA ALA A 221 -23.71 -10.83 7.01
C ALA A 221 -24.95 -10.46 7.83
N LEU A 222 -25.04 -9.21 8.30
CA LEU A 222 -26.21 -8.67 9.00
C LEU A 222 -27.39 -8.52 8.05
N SER A 223 -27.16 -8.02 6.83
CA SER A 223 -28.22 -7.88 5.82
C SER A 223 -28.72 -9.22 5.27
N SER A 224 -27.87 -10.25 5.22
CA SER A 224 -28.24 -11.60 4.78
C SER A 224 -28.82 -12.49 5.90
N GLY A 225 -28.82 -12.04 7.16
CA GLY A 225 -29.31 -12.80 8.31
C GLY A 225 -28.46 -14.04 8.68
N THR A 226 -27.29 -14.20 8.06
CA THR A 226 -26.39 -15.36 8.22
C THR A 226 -25.06 -14.91 8.79
N LEU A 227 -25.05 -14.46 10.04
CA LEU A 227 -23.80 -14.32 10.79
C LEU A 227 -23.27 -15.73 11.09
N GLN A 228 -22.16 -16.10 10.46
CA GLN A 228 -21.33 -17.24 10.83
C GLN A 228 -20.04 -16.70 11.48
N PRO A 229 -20.03 -16.46 12.81
CA PRO A 229 -18.89 -15.83 13.51
C PRO A 229 -17.57 -16.59 13.34
N GLY A 230 -17.62 -17.88 13.00
CA GLY A 230 -16.46 -18.76 12.84
C GLY A 230 -15.70 -18.65 11.50
N SER A 231 -16.25 -18.00 10.47
CA SER A 231 -15.59 -17.85 9.16
C SER A 231 -14.92 -16.48 8.94
N PHE A 232 -15.18 -15.53 9.84
CA PHE A 232 -14.70 -14.14 9.76
C PHE A 232 -13.19 -14.02 9.97
N PHE A 233 -12.67 -14.58 11.06
CA PHE A 233 -11.24 -14.51 11.39
C PHE A 233 -10.34 -15.24 10.39
N PRO A 234 -10.67 -16.43 9.86
CA PRO A 234 -9.83 -17.12 8.88
C PRO A 234 -9.65 -16.36 7.55
N ALA A 235 -10.70 -15.73 7.00
CA ALA A 235 -10.60 -14.97 5.75
C ALA A 235 -9.78 -13.68 5.92
N MET A 236 -9.94 -13.01 7.06
CA MET A 236 -9.15 -11.84 7.45
C MET A 236 -7.68 -12.21 7.70
N ILE A 237 -7.43 -13.32 8.40
CA ILE A 237 -6.10 -13.88 8.63
C ILE A 237 -5.46 -14.28 7.30
N ASP A 238 -6.20 -14.88 6.36
CA ASP A 238 -5.71 -15.20 5.03
C ASP A 238 -5.38 -13.92 4.24
N LYS A 239 -6.19 -12.86 4.28
CA LYS A 239 -5.82 -11.56 3.68
C LYS A 239 -4.57 -10.95 4.33
N ILE A 240 -4.48 -10.94 5.65
CA ILE A 240 -3.29 -10.44 6.38
C ILE A 240 -2.06 -11.29 6.06
N TYR A 241 -2.18 -12.61 5.95
CA TYR A 241 -1.10 -13.50 5.53
C TYR A 241 -0.79 -13.37 4.03
N THR A 242 -1.76 -13.03 3.19
CA THR A 242 -1.53 -12.78 1.76
C THR A 242 -0.78 -11.47 1.57
N VAL A 243 -1.14 -10.41 2.31
CA VAL A 243 -0.41 -9.14 2.35
C VAL A 243 0.99 -9.34 2.94
N LYS A 244 1.13 -10.01 4.10
CA LYS A 244 2.45 -10.33 4.69
C LYS A 244 3.29 -11.29 3.83
N SER A 245 2.67 -12.21 3.11
CA SER A 245 3.39 -13.13 2.22
C SER A 245 3.74 -12.47 0.89
N SER A 246 2.93 -11.52 0.41
CA SER A 246 3.25 -10.61 -0.69
C SER A 246 4.40 -9.68 -0.31
N GLU A 247 4.39 -9.09 0.88
CA GLU A 247 5.49 -8.30 1.45
C GLU A 247 6.77 -9.13 1.57
N ARG A 248 6.68 -10.36 2.11
CA ARG A 248 7.80 -11.31 2.17
C ARG A 248 8.24 -11.80 0.80
N ALA A 249 7.35 -11.96 -0.17
CA ALA A 249 7.67 -12.34 -1.55
C ALA A 249 8.29 -11.17 -2.32
N ARG A 250 7.90 -9.92 -2.01
CA ARG A 250 8.49 -8.67 -2.51
C ARG A 250 9.87 -8.45 -1.93
N LEU A 251 10.06 -8.70 -0.63
CA LEU A 251 11.36 -8.68 0.05
C LEU A 251 12.27 -9.84 -0.42
N ALA A 252 11.73 -11.05 -0.60
CA ALA A 252 12.45 -12.19 -1.18
C ALA A 252 12.73 -12.02 -2.68
N GLY A 253 11.88 -11.29 -3.40
CA GLY A 253 12.03 -10.90 -4.80
C GLY A 253 13.10 -9.83 -5.00
N LYS A 254 13.19 -8.84 -4.10
CA LYS A 254 14.32 -7.90 -4.02
C LYS A 254 15.65 -8.60 -3.71
N GLY A 255 15.63 -9.68 -2.93
CA GLY A 255 16.81 -10.52 -2.69
C GLY A 255 17.25 -11.40 -3.88
N ASN A 256 16.34 -11.69 -4.83
CA ASN A 256 16.58 -12.56 -6.00
C ASN A 256 16.73 -11.81 -7.33
N SER A 257 16.48 -10.50 -7.37
CA SER A 257 16.46 -9.67 -8.60
C SER A 257 17.83 -9.06 -8.97
N ARG A 258 18.85 -9.22 -8.13
CA ARG A 258 20.24 -8.87 -8.45
C ARG A 258 21.04 -10.14 -8.76
N PRO A 259 21.58 -10.32 -9.98
CA PRO A 259 22.55 -11.38 -10.26
C PRO A 259 23.77 -11.21 -9.35
N GLY A 260 24.19 -12.28 -8.65
CA GLY A 260 25.45 -12.30 -7.88
C GLY A 260 25.35 -12.00 -6.38
N THR A 261 24.17 -12.11 -5.76
CA THR A 261 24.09 -12.06 -4.28
C THR A 261 24.52 -13.40 -3.65
N ALA A 262 25.14 -13.35 -2.46
CA ALA A 262 25.67 -14.50 -1.71
C ALA A 262 24.67 -15.68 -1.52
N THR A 263 23.37 -15.41 -1.64
CA THR A 263 22.28 -16.39 -1.55
C THR A 263 22.09 -17.21 -2.84
N GLN A 264 22.36 -16.64 -4.02
CA GLN A 264 22.33 -17.35 -5.31
C GLN A 264 23.56 -18.27 -5.45
N ASP A 265 24.74 -17.78 -5.08
CA ASP A 265 25.98 -18.57 -5.03
C ASP A 265 25.85 -19.72 -4.02
N GLY A 266 25.22 -19.47 -2.87
CA GLY A 266 24.92 -20.51 -1.89
C GLY A 266 23.97 -21.60 -2.40
N LYS A 267 22.96 -21.25 -3.21
CA LYS A 267 22.03 -22.23 -3.82
C LYS A 267 22.67 -23.01 -4.96
N ALA A 268 23.45 -22.36 -5.83
CA ALA A 268 24.19 -23.01 -6.90
C ALA A 268 25.23 -23.99 -6.33
N LYS A 269 26.04 -23.54 -5.36
CA LYS A 269 27.02 -24.39 -4.65
C LYS A 269 26.36 -25.57 -3.93
N LYS A 270 25.21 -25.37 -3.29
CA LYS A 270 24.45 -26.48 -2.66
C LYS A 270 23.88 -27.47 -3.67
N ARG A 271 23.43 -27.02 -4.84
CA ARG A 271 23.00 -27.90 -5.94
C ARG A 271 24.16 -28.73 -6.47
N GLU A 272 25.32 -28.12 -6.65
CA GLU A 272 26.53 -28.80 -7.10
C GLU A 272 27.02 -29.84 -6.09
N LEU A 273 27.04 -29.48 -4.80
CA LEU A 273 27.34 -30.43 -3.71
C LEU A 273 26.34 -31.59 -3.67
N THR A 274 25.05 -31.31 -3.87
CA THR A 274 24.01 -32.36 -3.94
C THR A 274 24.25 -33.28 -5.14
N ARG A 275 24.56 -32.72 -6.33
CA ARG A 275 24.85 -33.49 -7.55
C ARG A 275 26.09 -34.38 -7.37
N ALA A 276 27.19 -33.84 -6.86
CA ALA A 276 28.41 -34.60 -6.63
C ALA A 276 28.21 -35.74 -5.62
N ALA A 277 27.43 -35.51 -4.56
CA ALA A 277 27.10 -36.54 -3.58
C ALA A 277 26.18 -37.63 -4.17
N VAL A 278 25.22 -37.27 -5.02
CA VAL A 278 24.37 -38.22 -5.74
C VAL A 278 25.22 -39.13 -6.64
N GLU A 279 26.11 -38.55 -7.45
CA GLU A 279 27.00 -39.32 -8.33
C GLU A 279 27.90 -40.29 -7.54
N ARG A 280 28.49 -39.82 -6.44
CA ARG A 280 29.33 -40.65 -5.56
C ARG A 280 28.54 -41.81 -4.94
N ILE A 281 27.33 -41.55 -4.47
CA ILE A 281 26.46 -42.58 -3.88
C ILE A 281 26.03 -43.58 -4.94
N LYS A 282 25.62 -43.14 -6.13
CA LYS A 282 25.23 -44.03 -7.23
C LYS A 282 26.38 -44.89 -7.74
N LYS A 283 27.60 -44.35 -7.78
CA LYS A 283 28.80 -45.14 -8.11
C LYS A 283 29.04 -46.29 -7.12
N SER A 284 28.66 -46.09 -5.85
CA SER A 284 28.81 -47.10 -4.79
C SER A 284 27.58 -48.01 -4.66
N TYR A 285 26.40 -47.53 -5.07
CA TYR A 285 25.11 -48.21 -4.98
C TYR A 285 24.25 -47.88 -6.22
N PRO A 286 24.44 -48.60 -7.34
CA PRO A 286 23.83 -48.25 -8.63
C PRO A 286 22.29 -48.28 -8.64
N GLU A 287 21.67 -49.12 -7.81
CA GLU A 287 20.21 -49.33 -7.74
C GLU A 287 19.56 -48.71 -6.49
N ILE A 288 20.13 -47.63 -5.95
CA ILE A 288 19.56 -47.01 -4.74
C ILE A 288 18.18 -46.39 -5.02
N GLU A 289 17.19 -46.81 -4.25
CA GLU A 289 15.83 -46.27 -4.30
C GLU A 289 15.79 -44.77 -3.95
N PRO A 290 15.00 -43.92 -4.65
CA PRO A 290 14.94 -42.47 -4.43
C PRO A 290 14.68 -42.04 -2.98
N LYS A 291 13.88 -42.81 -2.23
CA LYS A 291 13.60 -42.55 -0.81
C LYS A 291 14.83 -42.85 0.06
N ALA A 292 15.58 -43.90 -0.25
CA ALA A 292 16.81 -44.27 0.46
C ALA A 292 17.93 -43.27 0.14
N LEU A 293 18.02 -42.81 -1.12
CA LEU A 293 18.93 -41.77 -1.56
C LEU A 293 18.69 -40.45 -0.80
N LEU A 294 17.42 -40.01 -0.72
CA LEU A 294 17.04 -38.82 0.04
C LEU A 294 17.40 -38.94 1.53
N SER A 295 17.11 -40.06 2.17
CA SER A 295 17.43 -40.27 3.58
C SER A 295 18.94 -40.29 3.83
N ARG A 296 19.75 -40.83 2.91
CA ARG A 296 21.20 -40.89 3.05
C ARG A 296 21.87 -39.53 2.86
N LEU A 297 21.41 -38.75 1.88
CA LEU A 297 21.91 -37.38 1.63
C LEU A 297 21.60 -36.42 2.80
N VAL A 298 20.47 -36.61 3.47
CA VAL A 298 20.06 -35.78 4.62
C VAL A 298 20.71 -36.26 5.92
N GLY A 299 20.73 -37.57 6.17
CA GLY A 299 21.16 -38.14 7.45
C GLY A 299 22.65 -38.43 7.58
N VAL A 300 23.32 -38.86 6.50
CA VAL A 300 24.73 -39.27 6.52
C VAL A 300 25.65 -38.15 6.05
N GLU A 301 25.25 -37.45 4.99
CA GLU A 301 26.09 -36.42 4.36
C GLU A 301 25.80 -35.00 4.87
N GLY A 302 24.66 -34.78 5.54
CA GLY A 302 24.32 -33.49 6.17
C GLY A 302 24.22 -32.29 5.20
N ILE A 303 24.02 -32.54 3.90
CA ILE A 303 24.16 -31.53 2.82
C ILE A 303 23.01 -30.49 2.84
N GLY A 304 21.92 -30.74 3.56
CA GLY A 304 20.85 -29.78 3.76
C GLY A 304 19.57 -30.36 4.36
N THR A 305 18.55 -29.52 4.48
CA THR A 305 17.24 -29.95 4.99
C THR A 305 16.53 -30.87 4.01
N ARG A 306 15.68 -31.75 4.54
CA ARG A 306 14.95 -32.77 3.75
C ARG A 306 14.19 -32.19 2.55
N ASP A 307 13.58 -31.02 2.71
CA ASP A 307 12.81 -30.39 1.63
C ASP A 307 13.71 -29.76 0.56
N THR A 308 14.86 -29.20 0.95
CA THR A 308 15.84 -28.64 0.01
C THR A 308 16.47 -29.73 -0.85
N ILE A 309 16.87 -30.86 -0.25
CA ILE A 309 17.46 -31.99 -0.98
C ILE A 309 16.41 -32.67 -1.87
N ARG A 310 15.18 -32.83 -1.39
CA ARG A 310 14.08 -33.38 -2.20
C ARG A 310 13.81 -32.55 -3.45
N GLU A 311 13.84 -31.23 -3.34
CA GLU A 311 13.65 -30.33 -4.49
C GLU A 311 14.82 -30.40 -5.47
N ASN A 312 16.06 -30.43 -4.97
CA ASN A 312 17.24 -30.61 -5.81
C ASN A 312 17.23 -31.97 -6.55
N LEU A 313 16.85 -33.06 -5.87
CA LEU A 313 16.73 -34.38 -6.51
C LEU A 313 15.65 -34.41 -7.59
N ARG A 314 14.52 -33.71 -7.41
CA ARG A 314 13.50 -33.57 -8.46
C ARG A 314 14.06 -32.85 -9.69
N GLN A 315 14.83 -31.79 -9.48
CA GLN A 315 15.46 -31.02 -10.56
C GLN A 315 16.52 -31.85 -11.30
N LEU A 316 17.14 -32.83 -10.62
CA LEU A 316 18.06 -33.80 -11.23
C LEU A 316 17.35 -35.01 -11.85
N GLY A 317 16.01 -35.11 -11.76
CA GLY A 317 15.24 -36.26 -12.26
C GLY A 317 15.29 -37.51 -11.35
N GLU A 318 15.90 -37.39 -10.18
CA GLU A 318 16.18 -38.49 -9.23
C GLU A 318 15.06 -38.71 -8.20
N TYR A 319 13.99 -37.91 -8.26
CA TYR A 319 12.88 -38.00 -7.32
C TYR A 319 11.55 -37.65 -7.99
N GLY A 320 10.51 -38.43 -7.71
CA GLY A 320 9.23 -38.35 -8.39
C GLY A 320 8.50 -37.00 -8.27
N PRO A 321 7.57 -36.71 -9.21
CA PRO A 321 6.88 -35.44 -9.30
C PRO A 321 6.05 -35.12 -8.05
N ARG A 322 5.86 -33.82 -7.79
CA ARG A 322 5.11 -33.32 -6.65
C ARG A 322 3.65 -33.79 -6.76
N LYS A 323 3.21 -34.71 -5.89
CA LYS A 323 1.80 -35.13 -5.84
C LYS A 323 0.95 -33.89 -5.54
N LYS A 324 0.10 -33.48 -6.49
CA LYS A 324 -0.93 -32.47 -6.26
C LYS A 324 -1.85 -32.99 -5.15
N ARG A 325 -2.09 -32.16 -4.12
CA ARG A 325 -3.01 -32.47 -3.03
C ARG A 325 -4.39 -32.68 -3.68
N LYS A 326 -4.96 -33.87 -3.57
CA LYS A 326 -6.36 -34.11 -3.96
C LYS A 326 -7.23 -33.28 -3.01
N THR A 327 -7.79 -32.19 -3.50
CA THR A 327 -8.92 -31.52 -2.85
C THR A 327 -10.13 -32.43 -3.08
N SER A 328 -10.42 -33.27 -2.09
CA SER A 328 -11.71 -33.94 -1.98
C SER A 328 -12.77 -32.86 -1.75
N GLY A 329 -13.62 -32.61 -2.73
CA GLY A 329 -15.02 -32.30 -2.45
C GLY A 329 -15.84 -33.59 -2.56
N PRO A 330 -17.17 -33.55 -2.36
CA PRO A 330 -17.95 -32.74 -1.42
C PRO A 330 -18.77 -33.66 -0.47
N CYS A 331 -19.41 -33.08 0.55
CA CYS A 331 -20.74 -33.45 1.04
C CYS A 331 -21.38 -32.19 1.62
#